data_AF-A0A0S9EDR1-F1
#
_entry.id   AF-A0A0S9EDR1-F1
#
_cell.length_a   1.000
_cell.length_b   1.000
_cell.length_c   1.000
_cell.angle_alpha   90.00
_cell.angle_beta   90.00
_cell.angle_gamma   90.00
#
_symmetry.space_group_name_H-M   'P 1'
#
loop_
_entity.id
_entity.type
_entity.pdbx_description
1 polymer ?
#
loop_
_entity_poly.entity_id
_entity_poly.type
_entity_poly.pdbx_seq_one_letter_code
_entity_poly.pdbx_strand_id
1 'polypeptide(L)'
;MLHAKRWLYLVHRWLGVLLCAFFAMWFVSGVVMMYVGYPKLTQAERLAHLPPLRPATQGPDRVLEPAEALQRAGITGPLQDLRLAVASAGRAVYLVVPATAQASPTAPASKAASPRRPPAPAVIDAITGAVLQQVDAQHAVASASAFAQGAAGSIQHLGTVDEDAFTHSRALDVHRPLHRLHLGDAAGTVVYVSGATGEVVRDATLQERVWNYAGAWIHWLYPLRGNVFNPYWTDIVNWLSIAGIVLTVTGTVVGVMRWRFAGRYKTGARTPYRGFMMRWHHVFGLVFALVTFTWIFSGLMSMNPWKIFDSGAAPLRTEAMHGGPLVLPAPAASVPALLAAASPNTRELRWTQTAGHALVQAHSPSGAPLVLHAGTGAPHAWQPGALAHAAAQLLPYPVVRTDTLQAYDLHYYDRAAHTMTGGGDKPLPVLRVVFDDPQATWVHIDPHTGAVLGRTDTHRRTSRWLFAMLHSWDWLPLLERRPVWDVVLIVLSLGGVVMSVTGVVIGWRRLGLKLRVKT
;
A
#
# COMPACT_ATOMS: atom_id res chain seq x y z
N MET A 1 2.34 9.37 -48.63
CA MET A 1 1.84 8.10 -48.06
C MET A 1 2.88 6.97 -47.97
N LEU A 2 3.78 6.77 -48.95
CA LEU A 2 4.83 5.73 -48.93
C LEU A 2 5.80 5.83 -47.72
N HIS A 3 6.20 7.05 -47.37
CA HIS A 3 7.10 7.29 -46.22
C HIS A 3 6.46 6.92 -44.88
N ALA A 4 5.18 7.21 -44.68
CA ALA A 4 4.46 6.90 -43.43
C ALA A 4 4.41 5.39 -43.16
N LYS A 5 4.10 4.58 -44.19
CA LYS A 5 4.10 3.12 -44.09
C LYS A 5 5.49 2.56 -43.77
N ARG A 6 6.54 3.12 -44.39
CA ARG A 6 7.93 2.72 -44.10
C ARG A 6 8.31 3.03 -42.65
N TRP A 7 8.01 4.24 -42.18
CA TRP A 7 8.27 4.66 -40.80
C TRP A 7 7.54 3.79 -39.79
N LEU A 8 6.27 3.46 -40.03
CA LEU A 8 5.50 2.56 -39.18
C LEU A 8 6.21 1.20 -38.96
N TYR A 9 6.69 0.56 -40.04
CA TYR A 9 7.43 -0.70 -39.93
C TYR A 9 8.78 -0.54 -39.22
N LEU A 10 9.47 0.58 -39.41
CA LEU A 10 10.77 0.83 -38.79
C LEU A 10 10.63 1.11 -37.29
N VAL A 11 9.68 1.95 -36.90
CA VAL A 11 9.38 2.30 -35.51
C VAL A 11 9.00 1.05 -34.73
N HIS A 12 7.99 0.30 -35.18
CA HIS A 12 7.57 -0.93 -34.51
C HIS A 12 8.74 -1.92 -34.38
N ARG A 13 9.54 -2.08 -35.44
CA ARG A 13 10.67 -3.02 -35.45
C ARG A 13 11.72 -2.64 -34.41
N TRP A 14 12.19 -1.39 -34.40
CA TRP A 14 13.29 -0.98 -33.55
C TRP A 14 12.87 -0.80 -32.09
N LEU A 15 11.65 -0.30 -31.85
CA LEU A 15 11.06 -0.34 -30.50
C LEU A 15 10.90 -1.77 -30.01
N GLY A 16 10.49 -2.70 -30.87
CA GLY A 16 10.35 -4.12 -30.51
C GLY A 16 11.69 -4.77 -30.13
N VAL A 17 12.75 -4.50 -30.90
CA VAL A 17 14.11 -4.97 -30.57
C VAL A 17 14.55 -4.48 -29.19
N LEU A 18 14.26 -3.23 -28.86
CA LEU A 18 14.64 -2.63 -27.58
C LEU A 18 13.79 -3.14 -26.40
N LEU A 19 12.47 -3.21 -26.58
CA LEU A 19 11.52 -3.33 -25.46
C LEU A 19 10.99 -4.75 -25.23
N CYS A 20 11.05 -5.66 -26.21
CA CYS A 20 10.45 -6.99 -26.05
C CYS A 20 11.07 -7.82 -24.92
N ALA A 21 12.37 -7.64 -24.62
CA ALA A 21 13.00 -8.32 -23.48
C ALA A 21 12.45 -7.80 -22.15
N PHE A 22 12.31 -6.48 -22.02
CA PHE A 22 11.65 -5.84 -20.88
C PHE A 22 10.22 -6.34 -20.72
N PHE A 23 9.41 -6.33 -21.78
CA PHE A 23 8.02 -6.80 -21.70
C PHE A 23 7.92 -8.28 -21.31
N ALA A 24 8.80 -9.14 -21.82
CA ALA A 24 8.82 -10.55 -21.42
C ALA A 24 9.03 -10.69 -19.91
N MET A 25 10.01 -9.98 -19.35
CA MET A 25 10.26 -9.97 -17.90
C MET A 25 9.08 -9.35 -17.13
N TRP A 26 8.50 -8.27 -17.65
CA TRP A 26 7.39 -7.53 -17.05
C TRP A 26 6.09 -8.36 -16.94
N PHE A 27 5.76 -9.14 -17.97
CA PHE A 27 4.61 -10.06 -17.92
C PHE A 27 4.84 -11.20 -16.92
N VAL A 28 6.05 -11.78 -16.88
CA VAL A 28 6.39 -12.84 -15.92
C VAL A 28 6.34 -12.32 -14.48
N SER A 29 6.89 -11.14 -14.24
CA SER A 29 6.89 -10.53 -12.91
C SER A 29 5.49 -10.15 -12.42
N GLY A 30 4.58 -9.77 -13.33
CA GLY A 30 3.18 -9.55 -13.02
C GLY A 30 2.49 -10.79 -12.44
N VAL A 31 2.76 -11.97 -13.00
CA VAL A 31 2.24 -13.25 -12.47
C VAL A 31 2.81 -13.54 -11.08
N VAL A 32 4.09 -13.29 -10.85
CA VAL A 32 4.70 -13.45 -9.51
C VAL A 32 4.00 -12.55 -8.48
N MET A 33 3.74 -11.30 -8.84
CA MET A 33 3.05 -10.33 -7.96
C MET A 33 1.59 -10.67 -7.65
N MET A 34 0.97 -11.59 -8.40
CA MET A 34 -0.36 -12.12 -8.06
C MET A 34 -0.33 -12.96 -6.78
N TYR A 35 0.82 -13.51 -6.41
CA TYR A 35 0.99 -14.44 -5.28
C TYR A 35 1.93 -13.92 -4.19
N VAL A 36 2.98 -13.19 -4.57
CA VAL A 36 3.95 -12.62 -3.62
C VAL A 36 3.97 -11.10 -3.77
N GLY A 37 3.52 -10.43 -2.71
CA GLY A 37 3.51 -8.99 -2.60
C GLY A 37 4.86 -8.39 -2.24
N TYR A 38 4.98 -7.07 -2.40
CA TYR A 38 6.04 -6.34 -1.72
C TYR A 38 5.84 -6.46 -0.20
N PRO A 39 6.88 -6.79 0.59
CA PRO A 39 6.72 -7.16 2.00
C PRO A 39 6.03 -6.03 2.75
N LYS A 40 5.13 -6.34 3.69
CA LYS A 40 4.47 -5.37 4.57
C LYS A 40 3.98 -6.09 5.82
N LEU A 41 4.03 -5.38 6.94
CA LEU A 41 3.43 -5.83 8.19
C LEU A 41 2.01 -5.27 8.27
N THR A 42 1.00 -6.12 8.14
CA THR A 42 -0.41 -5.69 8.29
C THR A 42 -0.73 -5.34 9.74
N GLN A 43 -1.82 -4.60 9.95
CA GLN A 43 -2.27 -4.26 11.30
C GLN A 43 -2.62 -5.51 12.12
N ALA A 44 -3.28 -6.49 11.50
CA ALA A 44 -3.63 -7.75 12.14
C ALA A 44 -2.39 -8.55 12.55
N GLU A 45 -1.40 -8.70 11.66
CA GLU A 45 -0.12 -9.35 11.97
C GLU A 45 0.60 -8.61 13.10
N ARG A 46 0.70 -7.27 13.01
CA ARG A 46 1.30 -6.43 14.06
C ARG A 46 0.66 -6.71 15.41
N LEU A 47 -0.68 -6.66 15.50
CA LEU A 47 -1.40 -6.92 16.75
C LEU A 47 -1.22 -8.37 17.22
N ALA A 48 -1.19 -9.35 16.31
CA ALA A 48 -0.96 -10.76 16.65
C ALA A 48 0.43 -10.98 17.27
N HIS A 49 1.44 -10.23 16.84
CA HIS A 49 2.80 -10.31 17.35
C HIS A 49 3.03 -9.56 18.68
N LEU A 50 2.20 -8.57 19.02
CA LEU A 50 2.29 -7.87 20.30
C LEU A 50 1.89 -8.78 21.47
N PRO A 51 2.62 -8.83 22.60
CA PRO A 51 2.18 -9.50 23.82
C PRO A 51 0.86 -8.93 24.38
N PRO A 52 0.05 -9.71 25.14
CA PRO A 52 -1.17 -9.20 25.75
C PRO A 52 -0.84 -8.13 26.80
N LEU A 53 -1.63 -7.05 26.83
CA LEU A 53 -1.42 -5.95 27.76
C LEU A 53 -1.70 -6.34 29.21
N ARG A 54 -2.78 -7.09 29.45
CA ARG A 54 -3.25 -7.36 30.81
C ARG A 54 -2.15 -7.99 31.71
N PRO A 55 -1.48 -9.08 31.32
CA PRO A 55 -0.38 -9.64 32.13
C PRO A 55 0.77 -8.65 32.31
N ALA A 56 1.12 -7.88 31.28
CA ALA A 56 2.20 -6.89 31.34
C ALA A 56 1.87 -5.71 32.29
N THR A 57 0.59 -5.44 32.55
CA THR A 57 0.13 -4.38 33.45
C THR A 57 -0.22 -4.84 34.87
N GLN A 58 -0.24 -6.15 35.12
CA GLN A 58 -0.58 -6.75 36.43
C GLN A 58 0.65 -7.16 37.25
N GLY A 59 1.85 -6.77 36.81
CA GLY A 59 3.09 -6.99 37.53
C GLY A 59 3.17 -6.19 38.85
N PRO A 60 4.26 -6.37 39.61
CA PRO A 60 4.50 -5.62 40.86
C PRO A 60 4.63 -4.11 40.61
N ASP A 61 5.09 -3.73 39.41
CA ASP A 61 5.26 -2.34 39.03
C ASP A 61 3.95 -1.77 38.46
N ARG A 62 3.50 -0.66 39.07
CA ARG A 62 2.29 0.04 38.64
C ARG A 62 2.51 0.70 37.28
N VAL A 63 1.59 0.44 36.36
CA VAL A 63 1.48 1.20 35.11
C VAL A 63 0.93 2.60 35.39
N LEU A 64 1.62 3.62 34.89
CA LEU A 64 1.21 5.02 34.97
C LEU A 64 -0.05 5.23 34.15
N GLU A 65 -0.95 6.08 34.65
CA GLU A 65 -2.10 6.52 33.86
C GLU A 65 -1.65 7.44 32.72
N PRO A 66 -2.39 7.55 31.61
CA PRO A 66 -1.94 8.29 30.44
C PRO A 66 -1.58 9.75 30.73
N ALA A 67 -2.39 10.45 31.55
CA ALA A 67 -2.12 11.83 31.94
C ALA A 67 -0.83 11.96 32.79
N GLU A 68 -0.58 11.01 33.68
CA GLU A 68 0.63 10.97 34.53
C GLU A 68 1.88 10.71 33.67
N ALA A 69 1.80 9.77 32.72
CA ALA A 69 2.89 9.47 31.79
C ALA A 69 3.24 10.69 30.91
N LEU A 70 2.23 11.37 30.36
CA LEU A 70 2.42 12.59 29.56
C LEU A 70 3.05 13.72 30.38
N GLN A 71 2.59 13.91 31.62
CA GLN A 71 3.14 14.91 32.53
C GLN A 71 4.62 14.65 32.84
N ARG A 72 5.00 13.41 33.16
CA ARG A 72 6.40 13.03 33.41
C ARG A 72 7.28 13.19 32.17
N ALA A 73 6.72 12.93 30.99
CA ALA A 73 7.39 13.13 29.72
C ALA A 73 7.49 14.60 29.29
N GLY A 74 6.87 15.53 30.00
CA GLY A 74 6.80 16.94 29.63
C GLY A 74 6.01 17.20 28.34
N ILE A 75 5.13 16.28 27.95
CA ILE A 75 4.29 16.41 26.76
C ILE A 75 2.97 17.03 27.16
N THR A 76 2.76 18.28 26.75
CA THR A 76 1.55 19.04 27.01
C THR A 76 0.76 19.30 25.74
N GLY A 77 -0.55 19.48 25.90
CA GLY A 77 -1.42 19.94 24.83
C GLY A 77 -2.22 18.82 24.17
N PRO A 78 -3.01 19.17 23.14
CA PRO A 78 -3.82 18.20 22.43
C PRO A 78 -2.98 17.13 21.74
N LEU A 79 -3.51 15.92 21.69
CA LEU A 79 -2.87 14.78 21.04
C LEU A 79 -3.54 14.51 19.69
N GLN A 80 -2.75 14.02 18.74
CA GLN A 80 -3.25 13.44 17.51
C GLN A 80 -3.48 11.93 17.66
N ASP A 81 -2.57 11.23 18.32
CA ASP A 81 -2.66 9.79 18.59
C ASP A 81 -2.05 9.47 19.95
N LEU A 82 -2.69 8.55 20.67
CA LEU A 82 -2.21 8.01 21.94
C LEU A 82 -2.57 6.54 22.01
N ARG A 83 -1.56 5.70 22.15
CA ARG A 83 -1.76 4.25 22.32
C ARG A 83 -0.82 3.65 23.34
N LEU A 84 -1.32 2.67 24.09
CA LEU A 84 -0.58 1.85 25.02
C LEU A 84 -0.47 0.44 24.44
N ALA A 85 0.74 -0.08 24.32
CA ALA A 85 1.01 -1.44 23.82
C ALA A 85 2.34 -1.97 24.37
N VAL A 86 2.52 -3.28 24.39
CA VAL A 86 3.82 -3.92 24.67
C VAL A 86 4.66 -3.94 23.38
N ALA A 87 5.08 -2.76 22.92
CA ALA A 87 5.52 -2.56 21.54
C ALA A 87 7.01 -2.22 21.37
N SER A 88 7.74 -1.95 22.46
CA SER A 88 9.14 -1.52 22.39
C SER A 88 9.99 -2.30 23.39
N ALA A 89 10.95 -3.09 22.91
CA ALA A 89 11.80 -3.98 23.70
C ALA A 89 11.04 -4.91 24.68
N GLY A 90 9.82 -5.32 24.33
CA GLY A 90 8.96 -6.12 25.21
C GLY A 90 8.41 -5.35 26.42
N ARG A 91 8.53 -4.03 26.44
CA ARG A 91 8.02 -3.13 27.50
C ARG A 91 6.67 -2.56 27.09
N ALA A 92 5.80 -2.35 28.08
CA ALA A 92 4.61 -1.54 27.92
C ALA A 92 5.02 -0.07 27.74
N VAL A 93 4.61 0.54 26.63
CA VAL A 93 4.94 1.93 26.30
C VAL A 93 3.72 2.68 25.80
N TYR A 94 3.65 3.97 26.12
CA TYR A 94 2.78 4.90 25.45
C TYR A 94 3.48 5.44 24.20
N LEU A 95 2.84 5.29 23.05
CA LEU A 95 3.25 5.99 21.82
C LEU A 95 2.35 7.19 21.63
N VAL A 96 2.96 8.36 21.55
CA VAL A 96 2.29 9.65 21.57
C VAL A 96 2.67 10.44 20.34
N VAL A 97 1.67 10.92 19.61
CA VAL A 97 1.85 11.92 18.56
C VAL A 97 1.16 13.19 19.02
N PRO A 98 1.90 14.24 19.42
CA PRO A 98 1.31 15.54 19.74
C PRO A 98 0.58 16.11 18.52
N ALA A 99 -0.55 16.80 18.73
CA ALA A 99 -1.18 17.54 17.64
C ALA A 99 -0.26 18.68 17.22
N THR A 100 0.29 18.63 16.01
CA THR A 100 1.00 19.79 15.45
C THR A 100 -0.01 20.90 15.18
N ALA A 101 0.28 22.12 15.66
CA ALA A 101 -0.42 23.30 15.18
C ALA A 101 -0.36 23.30 13.65
N GLN A 102 -1.52 23.19 13.00
CA GLN A 102 -1.60 23.18 11.54
C GLN A 102 -0.89 24.45 11.04
N ALA A 103 0.14 24.28 10.20
CA ALA A 103 0.73 25.40 9.49
C ALA A 103 -0.41 26.12 8.75
N SER A 104 -0.54 27.43 8.98
CA SER A 104 -1.57 28.25 8.34
C SER A 104 -1.64 27.97 6.84
N PRO A 105 -2.84 27.86 6.25
CA PRO A 105 -3.04 27.56 4.83
C PRO A 105 -2.54 28.68 3.88
N THR A 106 -1.95 29.74 4.41
CA THR A 106 -1.46 30.91 3.68
C THR A 106 0.05 30.89 3.39
N ALA A 107 0.81 29.89 3.86
CA ALA A 107 2.23 29.81 3.54
C ALA A 107 2.44 29.18 2.15
N PRO A 108 3.01 29.89 1.16
CA PRO A 108 3.36 29.29 -0.12
C PRO A 108 4.37 28.17 0.11
N ALA A 109 4.10 26.99 -0.47
CA ALA A 109 5.01 25.86 -0.46
C ALA A 109 6.34 26.27 -1.10
N SER A 110 7.35 26.60 -0.29
CA SER A 110 8.68 26.90 -0.78
C SER A 110 9.28 25.61 -1.33
N LYS A 111 9.70 25.63 -2.60
CA LYS A 111 10.32 24.48 -3.30
C LYS A 111 11.72 24.10 -2.75
N ALA A 112 12.16 24.71 -1.65
CA ALA A 112 13.53 24.60 -1.13
C ALA A 112 13.64 24.06 0.31
N ALA A 113 12.54 23.65 0.94
CA ALA A 113 12.64 22.89 2.19
C ALA A 113 12.96 21.42 1.85
N SER A 114 14.11 20.92 2.29
CA SER A 114 14.34 19.47 2.39
C SER A 114 13.12 18.83 3.05
N PRO A 115 12.64 17.65 2.61
CA PRO A 115 11.46 17.04 3.19
C PRO A 115 11.74 16.78 4.66
N ARG A 116 11.25 17.65 5.54
CA ARG A 116 11.40 17.50 6.98
C ARG A 116 10.66 16.21 7.32
N ARG A 117 11.42 15.19 7.73
CA ARG A 117 10.89 13.91 8.20
C ARG A 117 9.72 14.22 9.15
N PRO A 118 8.52 13.66 8.95
CA PRO A 118 7.43 13.85 9.91
C PRO A 118 7.94 13.42 11.30
N PRO A 119 7.59 14.15 12.38
CA PRO A 119 8.10 13.82 13.70
C PRO A 119 7.66 12.42 14.09
N ALA A 120 8.60 11.61 14.57
CA ALA A 120 8.28 10.29 15.08
C ALA A 120 7.44 10.38 16.35
N PRO A 121 6.57 9.37 16.61
CA PRO A 121 5.89 9.28 17.89
C PRO A 121 6.91 9.30 19.03
N ALA A 122 6.63 10.09 20.06
CA ALA A 122 7.36 9.99 21.32
C ALA A 122 6.98 8.66 21.99
N VAL A 123 7.98 7.95 22.52
CA VAL A 123 7.77 6.69 23.23
C VAL A 123 8.04 6.92 24.71
N ILE A 124 7.04 6.69 25.55
CA ILE A 124 7.12 6.87 26.99
C ILE A 124 7.00 5.49 27.63
N ASP A 125 7.96 5.12 28.46
CA ASP A 125 7.86 3.90 29.25
C ASP A 125 6.67 3.98 30.22
N ALA A 126 5.77 3.00 30.16
CA ALA A 126 4.50 3.06 30.86
C ALA A 126 4.63 2.85 32.38
N ILE A 127 5.80 2.50 32.91
CA ILE A 127 6.04 2.29 34.35
C ILE A 127 6.76 3.50 34.94
N THR A 128 7.83 3.94 34.29
CA THR A 128 8.72 5.01 34.79
C THR A 128 8.24 6.39 34.35
N GLY A 129 7.61 6.50 33.19
CA GLY A 129 7.28 7.77 32.54
C GLY A 129 8.47 8.39 31.80
N ALA A 130 9.59 7.67 31.69
CA ALA A 130 10.76 8.14 30.97
C ALA A 130 10.49 8.11 29.45
N VAL A 131 10.88 9.18 28.77
CA VAL A 131 10.89 9.21 27.29
C VAL A 131 12.05 8.36 26.81
N LEU A 132 11.75 7.29 26.07
CA LEU A 132 12.76 6.43 25.44
C LEU A 132 13.32 7.17 24.24
N GLN A 133 14.57 7.62 24.35
CA GLN A 133 15.28 8.31 23.29
C GLN A 133 16.20 7.37 22.56
N GLN A 134 16.01 7.26 21.25
CA GLN A 134 16.78 6.41 20.33
C GLN A 134 16.70 4.93 20.69
N VAL A 135 16.83 4.09 19.66
CA VAL A 135 16.83 2.64 19.80
C VAL A 135 18.22 2.16 19.46
N ASP A 136 18.90 1.51 20.39
CA ASP A 136 20.18 0.88 20.13
C ASP A 136 20.01 -0.57 19.63
N ALA A 137 21.13 -1.24 19.35
CA ALA A 137 21.09 -2.62 18.88
C ALA A 137 20.48 -3.60 19.90
N GLN A 138 20.75 -3.42 21.20
CA GLN A 138 20.23 -4.29 22.25
C GLN A 138 18.72 -4.15 22.40
N HIS A 139 18.21 -2.92 22.38
CA HIS A 139 16.80 -2.59 22.39
C HIS A 139 16.09 -3.16 21.16
N ALA A 140 16.70 -3.04 19.98
CA ALA A 140 16.16 -3.63 18.76
C ALA A 140 16.11 -5.16 18.79
N VAL A 141 17.13 -5.82 19.36
CA VAL A 141 17.13 -7.28 19.57
C VAL A 141 16.01 -7.68 20.53
N ALA A 142 15.82 -6.94 21.62
CA ALA A 142 14.73 -7.19 22.56
C ALA A 142 13.36 -7.02 21.89
N SER A 143 13.18 -6.02 21.03
CA SER A 143 11.94 -5.84 20.25
C SER A 143 11.69 -7.00 19.29
N ALA A 144 12.72 -7.44 18.57
CA ALA A 144 12.61 -8.60 17.68
C ALA A 144 12.31 -9.89 18.45
N SER A 145 12.89 -10.07 19.64
CA SER A 145 12.61 -11.21 20.52
C SER A 145 11.16 -11.21 21.01
N ALA A 146 10.62 -10.04 21.39
CA ALA A 146 9.22 -9.91 21.79
C ALA A 146 8.28 -10.23 20.61
N PHE A 147 8.59 -9.72 19.41
CA PHE A 147 7.83 -9.99 18.20
C PHE A 147 7.80 -11.48 17.84
N ALA A 148 8.92 -12.18 18.02
CA ALA A 148 9.02 -13.61 17.74
C ALA A 148 8.31 -14.51 18.77
N GLN A 149 7.83 -13.96 19.89
CA GLN A 149 7.09 -14.68 20.95
C GLN A 149 7.79 -15.97 21.44
N GLY A 150 9.13 -15.96 21.47
CA GLY A 150 9.93 -17.12 21.87
C GLY A 150 10.08 -18.23 20.82
N ALA A 151 9.55 -18.07 19.61
CA ALA A 151 9.70 -19.02 18.51
C ALA A 151 10.98 -18.81 17.66
N ALA A 152 11.73 -17.74 17.93
CA ALA A 152 12.97 -17.41 17.23
C ALA A 152 14.16 -18.24 17.74
N GLY A 153 15.06 -18.61 16.83
CA GLY A 153 16.39 -19.14 17.16
C GLY A 153 17.33 -18.03 17.64
N SER A 154 18.59 -18.06 17.21
CA SER A 154 19.55 -16.99 17.54
C SER A 154 19.28 -15.73 16.71
N ILE A 155 18.64 -14.72 17.34
CA ILE A 155 18.40 -13.43 16.69
C ILE A 155 19.72 -12.74 16.40
N GLN A 156 19.94 -12.40 15.13
CA GLN A 156 21.16 -11.72 14.67
C GLN A 156 20.85 -10.30 14.22
N HIS A 157 21.48 -9.31 14.87
CA HIS A 157 21.45 -7.92 14.39
C HIS A 157 22.39 -7.76 13.19
N LEU A 158 21.85 -7.23 12.08
CA LEU A 158 22.55 -7.10 10.80
C LEU A 158 22.98 -5.65 10.51
N GLY A 159 22.92 -4.77 11.50
CA GLY A 159 23.17 -3.34 11.35
C GLY A 159 21.91 -2.50 11.17
N THR A 160 22.13 -1.23 10.86
CA THR A 160 21.07 -0.26 10.57
C THR A 160 21.04 0.09 9.09
N VAL A 161 19.87 0.48 8.60
CA VAL A 161 19.66 0.86 7.20
C VAL A 161 18.64 1.97 7.11
N ASP A 162 18.92 3.00 6.31
CA ASP A 162 17.86 3.91 5.90
C ASP A 162 16.97 3.22 4.88
N GLU A 163 17.50 2.78 3.73
CA GLU A 163 16.73 2.09 2.68
C GLU A 163 17.46 0.85 2.17
N ASP A 164 16.72 -0.23 1.96
CA ASP A 164 17.13 -1.44 1.28
C ASP A 164 16.04 -1.93 0.32
N ALA A 165 16.24 -3.14 -0.21
CA ALA A 165 15.38 -3.71 -1.22
C ALA A 165 13.92 -3.98 -0.82
N PHE A 166 13.63 -3.96 0.49
CA PHE A 166 12.33 -4.32 1.06
C PHE A 166 11.74 -3.16 1.88
N THR A 167 12.35 -1.98 1.82
CA THR A 167 11.97 -0.81 2.66
C THR A 167 11.75 0.49 1.88
N HIS A 168 11.61 0.47 0.55
CA HIS A 168 11.32 1.65 -0.30
C HIS A 168 10.08 2.49 0.07
N SER A 169 9.16 1.99 0.91
CA SER A 169 7.93 2.73 1.25
C SER A 169 8.24 3.98 2.09
N ARG A 170 7.69 5.12 1.68
CA ARG A 170 7.77 6.38 2.44
C ARG A 170 7.05 6.32 3.79
N ALA A 171 6.14 5.36 3.98
CA ALA A 171 5.49 5.15 5.28
C ALA A 171 6.51 4.76 6.37
N LEU A 172 7.67 4.22 5.99
CA LEU A 172 8.75 3.91 6.91
C LEU A 172 9.64 5.10 7.25
N ASP A 173 9.50 6.24 6.56
CA ASP A 173 10.41 7.38 6.71
C ASP A 173 10.47 7.88 8.15
N VAL A 174 9.34 7.91 8.86
CA VAL A 174 9.27 8.32 10.27
C VAL A 174 10.04 7.40 11.22
N HIS A 175 10.31 6.15 10.80
CA HIS A 175 10.91 5.11 11.63
C HIS A 175 12.41 4.93 11.40
N ARG A 176 12.97 5.49 10.32
CA ARG A 176 14.36 5.21 9.96
C ARG A 176 15.36 6.08 10.75
N PRO A 177 16.64 5.67 10.88
CA PRO A 177 17.20 4.42 10.34
C PRO A 177 16.55 3.20 10.99
N LEU A 178 16.36 2.13 10.21
CA LEU A 178 15.75 0.89 10.66
C LEU A 178 16.85 -0.08 11.11
N HIS A 179 16.66 -0.76 12.23
CA HIS A 179 17.50 -1.87 12.64
C HIS A 179 17.02 -3.12 11.91
N ARG A 180 17.93 -3.80 11.21
CA ARG A 180 17.60 -5.01 10.47
C ARG A 180 18.05 -6.22 11.26
N LEU A 181 17.13 -7.14 11.56
CA LEU A 181 17.41 -8.32 12.38
C LEU A 181 16.91 -9.59 11.68
N HIS A 182 17.71 -10.65 11.72
CA HIS A 182 17.29 -11.98 11.30
C HIS A 182 16.79 -12.75 12.51
N LEU A 183 15.57 -13.31 12.45
CA LEU A 183 14.96 -14.00 13.59
C LEU A 183 15.53 -15.40 13.83
N GLY A 184 16.17 -16.02 12.82
CA GLY A 184 16.67 -17.38 12.94
C GLY A 184 15.57 -18.43 13.03
N ASP A 185 14.38 -18.12 12.53
CA ASP A 185 13.25 -19.04 12.38
C ASP A 185 13.37 -19.85 11.08
N ALA A 186 12.54 -20.89 10.93
CA ALA A 186 12.55 -21.75 9.75
C ALA A 186 12.19 -21.00 8.45
N ALA A 187 11.44 -19.88 8.55
CA ALA A 187 11.07 -19.05 7.40
C ALA A 187 12.18 -18.09 6.95
N GLY A 188 13.29 -17.99 7.69
CA GLY A 188 14.39 -17.06 7.38
C GLY A 188 13.96 -15.60 7.40
N THR A 189 13.11 -15.26 8.37
CA THR A 189 12.44 -13.97 8.52
C THR A 189 13.42 -12.89 8.92
N VAL A 190 13.39 -11.79 8.17
CA VAL A 190 14.05 -10.54 8.53
C VAL A 190 13.00 -9.55 9.00
N VAL A 191 13.19 -9.00 10.19
CA VAL A 191 12.36 -7.91 10.72
C VAL A 191 13.12 -6.59 10.70
N TYR A 192 12.37 -5.51 10.54
CA TYR A 192 12.89 -4.15 10.60
C TYR A 192 12.27 -3.44 11.80
N VAL A 193 13.13 -3.08 12.75
CA VAL A 193 12.75 -2.36 13.95
C VAL A 193 13.00 -0.87 13.72
N SER A 194 11.99 -0.06 14.04
CA SER A 194 12.04 1.40 14.02
C SER A 194 13.16 1.91 14.93
N GLY A 195 14.11 2.68 14.40
CA GLY A 195 15.14 3.34 15.19
C GLY A 195 14.60 4.46 16.09
N ALA A 196 13.38 4.93 15.80
CA ALA A 196 12.72 5.99 16.56
C ALA A 196 11.81 5.46 17.68
N THR A 197 11.08 4.36 17.44
CA THR A 197 10.04 3.87 18.37
C THR A 197 10.36 2.50 18.99
N GLY A 198 11.26 1.74 18.37
CA GLY A 198 11.58 0.37 18.79
C GLY A 198 10.53 -0.65 18.38
N GLU A 199 9.48 -0.25 17.65
CA GLU A 199 8.49 -1.18 17.12
C GLU A 199 9.02 -1.93 15.90
N VAL A 200 8.61 -3.19 15.73
CA VAL A 200 8.74 -3.86 14.43
C VAL A 200 7.73 -3.24 13.46
N VAL A 201 8.21 -2.73 12.33
CA VAL A 201 7.41 -1.97 11.34
C VAL A 201 7.38 -2.65 9.97
N ARG A 202 8.12 -3.74 9.81
CA ARG A 202 8.18 -4.57 8.61
C ARG A 202 8.74 -5.93 8.98
N ASP A 203 8.20 -6.96 8.38
CA ASP A 203 8.78 -8.29 8.27
C ASP A 203 8.90 -8.69 6.80
N ALA A 204 9.82 -9.61 6.53
CA ALA A 204 10.05 -10.18 5.21
C ALA A 204 10.68 -11.57 5.34
N THR A 205 9.90 -12.61 5.06
CA THR A 205 10.36 -14.00 5.01
C THR A 205 11.36 -14.23 3.88
N LEU A 206 12.11 -15.33 3.91
CA LEU A 206 13.04 -15.66 2.82
C LEU A 206 12.31 -15.81 1.47
N GLN A 207 11.14 -16.45 1.46
CA GLN A 207 10.36 -16.65 0.24
C GLN A 207 9.89 -15.32 -0.34
N GLU A 208 9.37 -14.41 0.49
CA GLU A 208 8.99 -13.08 0.05
C GLU A 208 10.18 -12.32 -0.52
N ARG A 209 11.32 -12.32 0.18
CA ARG A 209 12.52 -11.61 -0.27
C ARG A 209 13.03 -12.11 -1.63
N VAL A 210 13.07 -13.43 -1.84
CA VAL A 210 13.55 -14.02 -3.09
C VAL A 210 12.58 -13.75 -4.24
N TRP A 211 11.28 -14.02 -4.06
CA TRP A 211 10.29 -13.83 -5.12
C TRP A 211 10.05 -12.36 -5.45
N ASN A 212 10.28 -11.44 -4.52
CA ASN A 212 10.17 -10.00 -4.80
C ASN A 212 11.17 -9.53 -5.86
N TYR A 213 12.35 -10.13 -5.95
CA TYR A 213 13.30 -9.81 -7.03
C TYR A 213 12.72 -10.17 -8.41
N ALA A 214 12.04 -11.32 -8.52
CA ALA A 214 11.38 -11.76 -9.75
C ALA A 214 10.02 -11.06 -10.01
N GLY A 215 9.38 -10.54 -8.96
CA GLY A 215 8.10 -9.85 -9.00
C GLY A 215 8.26 -8.33 -8.97
N ALA A 216 7.97 -7.72 -7.81
CA ALA A 216 7.91 -6.27 -7.61
C ALA A 216 9.13 -5.52 -8.16
N TRP A 217 10.35 -6.05 -7.99
CA TRP A 217 11.57 -5.38 -8.44
C TRP A 217 11.64 -5.21 -9.95
N ILE A 218 11.37 -6.28 -10.71
CA ILE A 218 11.33 -6.23 -12.17
C ILE A 218 10.11 -5.42 -12.63
N HIS A 219 8.95 -5.68 -12.04
CA HIS A 219 7.69 -5.09 -12.49
C HIS A 219 7.65 -3.57 -12.30
N TRP A 220 8.17 -3.07 -11.18
CA TRP A 220 8.21 -1.65 -10.84
C TRP A 220 9.56 -0.99 -11.10
N LEU A 221 10.53 -1.69 -11.70
CA LEU A 221 11.87 -1.17 -11.99
C LEU A 221 12.62 -0.64 -10.74
N TYR A 222 12.49 -1.33 -9.60
CA TYR A 222 13.20 -0.96 -8.38
C TYR A 222 14.73 -1.06 -8.43
N PRO A 223 15.39 -1.79 -9.35
CA PRO A 223 16.84 -1.63 -9.57
C PRO A 223 17.29 -0.20 -9.89
N LEU A 224 16.38 0.68 -10.31
CA LEU A 224 16.66 2.10 -10.56
C LEU A 224 16.40 3.00 -9.34
N ARG A 225 15.98 2.42 -8.21
CA ARG A 225 15.74 3.11 -6.93
C ARG A 225 16.96 2.97 -6.03
N GLY A 226 17.19 3.94 -5.14
CA GLY A 226 18.33 3.93 -4.21
C GLY A 226 19.71 4.17 -4.84
N ASN A 227 19.77 4.62 -6.09
CA ASN A 227 21.00 4.98 -6.79
C ASN A 227 20.84 6.29 -7.59
N VAL A 228 21.78 6.59 -8.49
CA VAL A 228 21.79 7.82 -9.31
C VAL A 228 20.52 8.02 -10.17
N PHE A 229 19.77 6.95 -10.46
CA PHE A 229 18.53 7.02 -11.26
C PHE A 229 17.28 7.32 -10.43
N ASN A 230 17.36 7.28 -9.09
CA ASN A 230 16.20 7.43 -8.21
C ASN A 230 15.38 8.71 -8.45
N PRO A 231 15.97 9.89 -8.71
CA PRO A 231 15.22 11.10 -9.02
C PRO A 231 14.42 11.02 -10.34
N TYR A 232 14.87 10.19 -11.28
CA TYR A 232 14.30 10.04 -12.61
C TYR A 232 13.39 8.81 -12.74
N TRP A 233 13.30 7.98 -11.70
CA TRP A 233 12.58 6.70 -11.76
C TRP A 233 11.14 6.86 -12.28
N THR A 234 10.39 7.84 -11.77
CA THR A 234 9.02 8.12 -12.22
C THR A 234 8.96 8.46 -13.71
N ASP A 235 9.86 9.31 -14.20
CA ASP A 235 9.91 9.71 -15.61
C ASP A 235 10.33 8.54 -16.51
N ILE A 236 11.26 7.71 -16.05
CA ILE A 236 11.68 6.49 -16.77
C ILE A 236 10.49 5.56 -16.95
N VAL A 237 9.73 5.26 -15.88
CA VAL A 237 8.55 4.39 -15.95
C VAL A 237 7.49 4.98 -16.90
N ASN A 238 7.24 6.29 -16.81
CA ASN A 238 6.27 6.98 -17.66
C ASN A 238 6.65 6.90 -19.15
N TRP A 239 7.88 7.29 -19.50
CA TRP A 239 8.34 7.29 -20.90
C TRP A 239 8.50 5.88 -21.47
N LEU A 240 8.91 4.91 -20.66
CA LEU A 240 8.94 3.50 -21.06
C LEU A 240 7.55 2.97 -21.38
N SER A 241 6.55 3.33 -20.57
CA SER A 241 5.15 2.97 -20.81
C SER A 241 4.60 3.64 -22.07
N ILE A 242 4.90 4.92 -22.30
CA ILE A 242 4.55 5.63 -23.54
C ILE A 242 5.18 4.97 -24.77
N ALA A 243 6.47 4.63 -24.71
CA ALA A 243 7.14 3.90 -25.78
C ALA A 243 6.52 2.51 -26.02
N GLY A 244 6.11 1.83 -24.94
CA GLY A 244 5.34 0.58 -24.97
C GLY A 244 3.98 0.70 -25.66
N ILE A 245 3.25 1.77 -25.38
CA ILE A 245 1.98 2.10 -26.03
C ILE A 245 2.22 2.31 -27.53
N VAL A 246 3.21 3.12 -27.91
CA VAL A 246 3.57 3.34 -29.32
C VAL A 246 3.96 2.01 -29.98
N LEU A 247 4.76 1.17 -29.34
CA LEU A 247 5.13 -0.15 -29.84
C LEU A 247 3.90 -1.02 -30.11
N THR A 248 2.97 -1.06 -29.17
CA THR A 248 1.76 -1.91 -29.25
C THR A 248 0.79 -1.40 -30.31
N VAL A 249 0.55 -0.08 -30.37
CA VAL A 249 -0.30 0.54 -31.40
C VAL A 249 0.30 0.33 -32.79
N THR A 250 1.58 0.64 -32.97
CA THR A 250 2.24 0.47 -34.27
C THR A 250 2.29 -1.00 -34.71
N GLY A 251 2.53 -1.92 -33.79
CA GLY A 251 2.49 -3.36 -34.03
C GLY A 251 1.10 -3.86 -34.42
N THR A 252 0.06 -3.37 -33.74
CA THR A 252 -1.34 -3.69 -34.06
C THR A 252 -1.71 -3.23 -35.46
N VAL A 253 -1.41 -1.97 -35.80
CA VAL A 253 -1.67 -1.42 -37.14
C VAL A 253 -0.92 -2.23 -38.21
N VAL A 254 0.38 -2.49 -37.99
CA VAL A 254 1.19 -3.33 -38.89
C VAL A 254 0.58 -4.72 -39.05
N GLY A 255 0.14 -5.33 -37.97
CA GLY A 255 -0.45 -6.66 -37.98
C GLY A 255 -1.75 -6.70 -38.77
N VAL A 256 -2.68 -5.78 -38.51
CA VAL A 256 -3.95 -5.67 -39.23
C VAL A 256 -3.71 -5.43 -40.71
N MET A 257 -2.80 -4.52 -41.08
CA MET A 257 -2.42 -4.26 -42.48
C MET A 257 -1.82 -5.51 -43.18
N ARG A 258 -1.23 -6.43 -42.41
CA ARG A 258 -0.62 -7.66 -42.92
C ARG A 258 -1.54 -8.87 -42.78
N TRP A 259 -2.71 -8.73 -42.17
CA TRP A 259 -3.69 -9.78 -42.08
C TRP A 259 -4.58 -9.79 -43.32
N ARG A 260 -4.75 -10.98 -43.94
CA ARG A 260 -5.73 -11.16 -45.01
C ARG A 260 -7.09 -11.52 -44.41
N PHE A 261 -7.99 -10.55 -44.38
CA PHE A 261 -9.40 -10.75 -44.01
C PHE A 261 -10.16 -11.51 -45.10
N ALA A 262 -9.85 -11.25 -46.37
CA ALA A 262 -10.36 -11.98 -47.53
C ALA A 262 -9.24 -12.80 -48.20
N GLY A 263 -9.54 -14.04 -48.54
CA GLY A 263 -8.59 -14.98 -49.15
C GLY A 263 -7.44 -15.39 -48.23
N ARG A 264 -6.42 -16.02 -48.80
CA ARG A 264 -5.22 -16.52 -48.11
C ARG A 264 -3.96 -16.09 -48.86
N TYR A 265 -2.82 -16.01 -48.18
CA TYR A 265 -1.52 -15.88 -48.85
C TYR A 265 -1.19 -17.17 -49.61
N LYS A 266 -0.17 -17.13 -50.48
CA LYS A 266 0.34 -18.32 -51.19
C LYS A 266 0.75 -19.48 -50.26
N THR A 267 0.88 -19.19 -48.96
CA THR A 267 1.16 -20.14 -47.89
C THR A 267 -0.07 -20.90 -47.37
N GLY A 268 -1.28 -20.55 -47.83
CA GLY A 268 -2.54 -21.06 -47.27
C GLY A 268 -2.95 -20.39 -45.94
N ALA A 269 -2.11 -19.55 -45.34
CA ALA A 269 -2.42 -18.83 -44.10
C ALA A 269 -2.98 -17.42 -44.37
N ARG A 270 -3.68 -16.85 -43.38
CA ARG A 270 -4.10 -15.43 -43.38
C ARG A 270 -2.98 -14.45 -43.00
N THR A 271 -1.85 -14.97 -42.52
CA THR A 271 -0.62 -14.21 -42.27
C THR A 271 0.42 -14.46 -43.38
N PRO A 272 1.22 -13.44 -43.78
CA PRO A 272 2.25 -13.60 -44.80
C PRO A 272 3.50 -14.32 -44.30
N TYR A 273 3.66 -14.48 -42.98
CA TYR A 273 4.89 -14.95 -42.39
C TYR A 273 4.94 -16.49 -42.36
N ARG A 274 5.97 -17.07 -42.99
CA ARG A 274 6.22 -18.52 -43.02
C ARG A 274 6.98 -19.01 -41.79
N GLY A 275 7.98 -18.26 -41.35
CA GLY A 275 8.83 -18.66 -40.22
C GLY A 275 8.04 -18.70 -38.91
N PHE A 276 8.27 -19.75 -38.12
CA PHE A 276 7.54 -20.03 -36.87
C PHE A 276 7.43 -18.81 -35.94
N MET A 277 8.57 -18.18 -35.61
CA MET A 277 8.60 -17.04 -34.69
C MET A 277 7.81 -15.83 -35.21
N MET A 278 8.00 -15.44 -36.47
CA MET A 278 7.28 -14.30 -37.08
C MET A 278 5.77 -14.57 -37.21
N ARG A 279 5.39 -15.83 -37.52
CA ARG A 279 4.00 -16.24 -37.61
C ARG A 279 3.31 -16.09 -36.25
N TRP A 280 3.90 -16.65 -35.20
CA TRP A 280 3.30 -16.61 -33.86
C TRP A 280 3.35 -15.23 -33.23
N HIS A 281 4.44 -14.47 -33.41
CA HIS A 281 4.50 -13.06 -33.01
C HIS A 281 3.35 -12.26 -33.63
N HIS A 282 3.06 -12.47 -34.91
CA HIS A 282 1.96 -11.79 -35.59
C HIS A 282 0.58 -12.23 -35.10
N VAL A 283 0.35 -13.53 -34.92
CA VAL A 283 -0.96 -14.06 -34.47
C VAL A 283 -1.23 -13.67 -33.01
N PHE A 284 -0.32 -13.98 -32.09
CA PHE A 284 -0.48 -13.61 -30.68
C PHE A 284 -0.47 -12.09 -30.50
N GLY A 285 0.34 -11.38 -31.28
CA GLY A 285 0.33 -9.92 -31.27
C GLY A 285 -1.01 -9.33 -31.63
N LEU A 286 -1.77 -9.93 -32.54
CA LEU A 286 -3.13 -9.49 -32.85
C LEU A 286 -4.16 -9.93 -31.80
N VAL A 287 -4.08 -11.18 -31.34
CA VAL A 287 -5.04 -11.72 -30.34
C VAL A 287 -4.93 -10.99 -29.00
N PHE A 288 -3.71 -10.69 -28.55
CA PHE A 288 -3.44 -10.06 -27.24
C PHE A 288 -3.09 -8.57 -27.35
N ALA A 289 -3.25 -7.93 -28.53
CA ALA A 289 -2.97 -6.51 -28.74
C ALA A 289 -3.71 -5.63 -27.73
N LEU A 290 -5.03 -5.83 -27.61
CA LEU A 290 -5.88 -5.01 -26.75
C LEU A 290 -5.50 -5.17 -25.28
N VAL A 291 -5.30 -6.41 -24.82
CA VAL A 291 -4.92 -6.68 -23.43
C VAL A 291 -3.55 -6.08 -23.12
N THR A 292 -2.58 -6.24 -24.02
CA THR A 292 -1.25 -5.65 -23.85
C THR A 292 -1.32 -4.13 -23.77
N PHE A 293 -2.05 -3.50 -24.71
CA PHE A 293 -2.25 -2.05 -24.70
C PHE A 293 -2.89 -1.60 -23.39
N THR A 294 -3.98 -2.26 -22.98
CA THR A 294 -4.71 -1.95 -21.75
C THR A 294 -3.82 -2.06 -20.52
N TRP A 295 -2.99 -3.09 -20.43
CA TRP A 295 -2.08 -3.28 -19.30
C TRP A 295 -0.94 -2.27 -19.24
N ILE A 296 -0.33 -1.92 -20.38
CA ILE A 296 0.69 -0.86 -20.42
C ILE A 296 0.07 0.50 -20.08
N PHE A 297 -1.08 0.82 -20.68
CA PHE A 297 -1.80 2.07 -20.44
C PHE A 297 -2.23 2.19 -18.98
N SER A 298 -2.82 1.15 -18.41
CA SER A 298 -3.23 1.14 -17.00
C SER A 298 -2.04 1.21 -16.05
N GLY A 299 -0.91 0.57 -16.38
CA GLY A 299 0.36 0.72 -15.67
C GLY A 299 0.84 2.18 -15.67
N LEU A 300 0.77 2.88 -16.80
CA LEU A 300 1.06 4.32 -16.89
C LEU A 300 0.10 5.12 -16.00
N MET A 301 -1.20 4.83 -16.01
CA MET A 301 -2.19 5.54 -15.18
C MET A 301 -1.94 5.34 -13.67
N SER A 302 -1.37 4.20 -13.26
CA SER A 302 -0.99 3.95 -11.86
C SER A 302 0.04 4.96 -11.33
N MET A 303 0.87 5.48 -12.22
CA MET A 303 1.90 6.48 -11.89
C MET A 303 1.35 7.89 -11.74
N ASN A 304 0.05 8.11 -12.04
CA ASN A 304 -0.59 9.42 -12.06
C ASN A 304 0.25 10.45 -12.87
N PRO A 305 0.46 10.20 -14.17
CA PRO A 305 1.43 10.95 -14.97
C PRO A 305 0.98 12.41 -15.04
N TRP A 306 1.91 13.33 -14.75
CA TRP A 306 1.64 14.77 -14.63
C TRP A 306 0.49 15.14 -13.67
N LYS A 307 0.19 14.26 -12.70
CA LYS A 307 -0.81 14.49 -11.66
C LYS A 307 -2.23 14.70 -12.17
N ILE A 308 -2.60 14.10 -13.30
CA ILE A 308 -3.94 14.22 -13.90
C ILE A 308 -5.09 13.76 -12.98
N PHE A 309 -4.82 12.92 -11.99
CA PHE A 309 -5.80 12.44 -11.01
C PHE A 309 -5.81 13.23 -9.70
N ASP A 310 -4.99 14.28 -9.57
CA ASP A 310 -5.05 15.18 -8.42
C ASP A 310 -6.26 16.11 -8.60
N SER A 311 -7.30 15.90 -7.78
CA SER A 311 -8.55 16.68 -7.84
C SER A 311 -8.42 18.10 -7.27
N GLY A 312 -7.33 18.40 -6.56
CA GLY A 312 -7.21 19.63 -5.77
C GLY A 312 -8.21 19.72 -4.61
N ALA A 313 -8.91 18.63 -4.28
CA ALA A 313 -9.89 18.61 -3.20
C ALA A 313 -9.26 18.97 -1.86
N ALA A 314 -9.95 19.80 -1.08
CA ALA A 314 -9.53 20.18 0.26
C ALA A 314 -9.31 18.94 1.14
N PRO A 315 -8.40 18.99 2.13
CA PRO A 315 -8.29 17.94 3.13
C PRO A 315 -9.61 17.82 3.91
N LEU A 316 -9.91 16.60 4.36
CA LEU A 316 -11.07 16.40 5.23
C LEU A 316 -10.84 17.14 6.55
N ARG A 317 -11.88 17.80 7.06
CA ARG A 317 -11.89 18.45 8.38
C ARG A 317 -12.15 17.40 9.47
N THR A 318 -11.21 16.46 9.63
CA THR A 318 -11.34 15.36 10.60
C THR A 318 -11.51 15.87 12.02
N GLU A 319 -10.79 16.92 12.42
CA GLU A 319 -10.98 17.57 13.72
C GLU A 319 -12.40 18.14 13.90
N ALA A 320 -13.00 18.69 12.84
CA ALA A 320 -14.38 19.20 12.90
C ALA A 320 -15.40 18.06 13.09
N MET A 321 -15.21 16.92 12.40
CA MET A 321 -16.00 15.71 12.64
C MET A 321 -15.82 15.20 14.07
N HIS A 322 -14.60 15.22 14.58
CA HIS A 322 -14.29 14.67 15.89
C HIS A 322 -14.64 15.62 17.05
N GLY A 323 -14.99 16.87 16.77
CA GLY A 323 -15.32 17.88 17.78
C GLY A 323 -14.09 18.47 18.47
N GLY A 324 -12.93 18.44 17.80
CA GLY A 324 -11.65 18.89 18.31
C GLY A 324 -10.59 17.79 18.38
N PRO A 325 -9.38 18.12 18.84
CA PRO A 325 -8.30 17.15 19.03
C PRO A 325 -8.54 16.24 20.24
N LEU A 326 -7.72 15.20 20.40
CA LEU A 326 -7.78 14.33 21.57
C LEU A 326 -7.34 15.08 22.83
N VAL A 327 -8.26 15.16 23.79
CA VAL A 327 -8.03 15.62 25.15
C VAL A 327 -8.45 14.51 26.10
N LEU A 328 -7.56 14.14 27.03
CA LEU A 328 -7.88 13.13 28.03
C LEU A 328 -8.93 13.69 29.00
N PRO A 329 -9.99 12.93 29.31
CA PRO A 329 -11.01 13.39 30.24
C PRO A 329 -10.46 13.51 31.67
N ALA A 330 -11.06 14.38 32.46
CA ALA A 330 -10.79 14.52 33.89
C ALA A 330 -12.14 14.50 34.65
N PRO A 331 -12.47 13.43 35.39
CA PRO A 331 -11.68 12.21 35.63
C PRO A 331 -11.59 11.29 34.40
N ALA A 332 -10.52 10.50 34.32
CA ALA A 332 -10.33 9.42 33.34
C ALA A 332 -10.51 8.04 33.99
N ALA A 333 -10.98 7.07 33.20
CA ALA A 333 -10.96 5.67 33.59
C ALA A 333 -9.52 5.16 33.64
N SER A 334 -9.18 4.40 34.68
CA SER A 334 -7.85 3.84 34.86
C SER A 334 -7.55 2.75 33.83
N VAL A 335 -6.28 2.60 33.45
CA VAL A 335 -5.84 1.52 32.55
C VAL A 335 -6.29 0.14 33.06
N PRO A 336 -6.16 -0.21 34.36
CA PRO A 336 -6.70 -1.47 34.87
C PRO A 336 -8.21 -1.63 34.69
N ALA A 337 -9.00 -0.55 34.87
CA ALA A 337 -10.45 -0.61 34.67
C ALA A 337 -10.82 -0.84 33.19
N LEU A 338 -10.12 -0.15 32.27
CA LEU A 338 -10.28 -0.34 30.82
C LEU A 338 -9.93 -1.77 30.41
N LEU A 339 -8.81 -2.31 30.93
CA LEU A 339 -8.39 -3.68 30.65
C LEU A 339 -9.29 -4.73 31.30
N ALA A 340 -9.93 -4.43 32.44
CA ALA A 340 -10.89 -5.32 33.08
C ALA A 340 -12.19 -5.44 32.27
N ALA A 341 -12.65 -4.36 31.66
CA ALA A 341 -13.81 -4.36 30.76
C ALA A 341 -13.52 -5.03 29.40
N ALA A 342 -12.26 -5.05 28.97
CA ALA A 342 -11.83 -5.58 27.68
C ALA A 342 -11.55 -7.10 27.68
N SER A 343 -11.22 -7.63 26.50
CA SER A 343 -10.80 -9.03 26.34
C SER A 343 -9.46 -9.30 27.06
N PRO A 344 -9.26 -10.50 27.64
CA PRO A 344 -7.93 -10.94 28.10
C PRO A 344 -6.84 -10.88 27.02
N ASN A 345 -7.26 -10.95 25.75
CA ASN A 345 -6.38 -10.95 24.60
C ASN A 345 -6.09 -9.54 24.04
N THR A 346 -6.50 -8.47 24.74
CA THR A 346 -6.23 -7.09 24.31
C THR A 346 -4.72 -6.82 24.22
N ARG A 347 -4.27 -6.30 23.06
CA ARG A 347 -2.86 -6.05 22.71
C ARG A 347 -2.52 -4.57 22.65
N GLU A 348 -3.49 -3.72 22.36
CA GLU A 348 -3.33 -2.26 22.29
C GLU A 348 -4.58 -1.58 22.87
N LEU A 349 -4.39 -0.56 23.70
CA LEU A 349 -5.42 0.43 24.01
C LEU A 349 -5.10 1.71 23.24
N ARG A 350 -6.07 2.27 22.52
CA ARG A 350 -5.92 3.51 21.76
C ARG A 350 -6.95 4.52 22.19
N TRP A 351 -6.52 5.70 22.62
CA TRP A 351 -7.40 6.82 22.95
C TRP A 351 -7.68 7.61 21.69
N THR A 352 -8.95 7.94 21.48
CA THR A 352 -9.42 8.65 20.28
C THR A 352 -10.48 9.67 20.66
N GLN A 353 -10.49 10.80 19.98
CA GLN A 353 -11.61 11.73 20.00
C GLN A 353 -12.45 11.47 18.76
N THR A 354 -13.72 11.09 18.94
CA THR A 354 -14.61 10.71 17.82
C THR A 354 -16.00 11.27 18.04
N ALA A 355 -16.50 12.05 17.07
CA ALA A 355 -17.85 12.64 17.09
C ALA A 355 -18.20 13.32 18.43
N GLY A 356 -17.25 14.07 19.00
CA GLY A 356 -17.41 14.76 20.28
C GLY A 356 -17.14 13.91 21.53
N HIS A 357 -16.90 12.61 21.39
CA HIS A 357 -16.64 11.71 22.51
C HIS A 357 -15.16 11.36 22.64
N ALA A 358 -14.63 11.45 23.87
CA ALA A 358 -13.35 10.85 24.22
C ALA A 358 -13.56 9.35 24.49
N LEU A 359 -12.97 8.51 23.63
CA LEU A 359 -13.16 7.06 23.61
C LEU A 359 -11.82 6.33 23.75
N VAL A 360 -11.88 5.08 24.19
CA VAL A 360 -10.76 4.13 24.17
C VAL A 360 -11.18 2.92 23.36
N GLN A 361 -10.34 2.55 22.39
CA GLN A 361 -10.49 1.34 21.61
C GLN A 361 -9.54 0.28 22.15
N ALA A 362 -10.07 -0.85 22.61
CA ALA A 362 -9.31 -2.00 23.05
C ALA A 362 -9.18 -3.03 21.92
N HIS A 363 -8.00 -3.08 21.31
CA HIS A 363 -7.70 -3.90 20.13
C HIS A 363 -7.20 -5.28 20.54
N SER A 364 -7.74 -6.31 19.89
CA SER A 364 -7.24 -7.69 19.93
C SER A 364 -6.66 -8.08 18.56
N PRO A 365 -5.93 -9.21 18.41
CA PRO A 365 -5.37 -9.61 17.12
C PRO A 365 -6.41 -9.84 16.02
N SER A 366 -7.65 -10.12 16.41
CA SER A 366 -8.76 -10.43 15.51
C SER A 366 -10.05 -9.81 16.01
N GLY A 367 -10.92 -9.43 15.07
CA GLY A 367 -12.23 -8.86 15.37
C GLY A 367 -12.21 -7.36 15.58
N ALA A 368 -13.40 -6.75 15.66
CA ALA A 368 -13.56 -5.34 15.93
C ALA A 368 -13.10 -5.00 17.37
N PRO A 369 -12.47 -3.84 17.60
CA PRO A 369 -12.05 -3.43 18.94
C PRO A 369 -13.26 -3.17 19.84
N LEU A 370 -13.14 -3.41 21.14
CA LEU A 370 -14.15 -2.93 22.09
C LEU A 370 -13.99 -1.41 22.25
N VAL A 371 -15.09 -0.65 22.08
CA VAL A 371 -15.07 0.80 22.24
C VAL A 371 -15.65 1.17 23.60
N LEU A 372 -14.87 1.91 24.39
CA LEU A 372 -15.19 2.31 25.76
C LEU A 372 -15.18 3.84 25.87
N HIS A 373 -15.98 4.38 26.78
CA HIS A 373 -15.86 5.78 27.19
C HIS A 373 -14.57 6.00 27.98
N ALA A 374 -13.74 6.96 27.58
CA ALA A 374 -12.45 7.20 28.23
C ALA A 374 -12.57 7.70 29.68
N GLY A 375 -13.70 8.33 30.05
CA GLY A 375 -13.94 8.83 31.40
C GLY A 375 -14.44 7.76 32.39
N THR A 376 -15.31 6.85 31.92
CA THR A 376 -16.01 5.89 32.80
C THR A 376 -15.57 4.45 32.62
N GLY A 377 -14.92 4.12 31.50
CA GLY A 377 -14.55 2.75 31.14
C GLY A 377 -15.74 1.88 30.71
N ALA A 378 -16.95 2.45 30.63
CA ALA A 378 -18.14 1.73 30.20
C ALA A 378 -18.16 1.55 28.67
N PRO A 379 -18.74 0.46 28.14
CA PRO A 379 -18.94 0.28 26.70
C PRO A 379 -19.68 1.46 26.06
N HIS A 380 -19.20 1.88 24.90
CA HIS A 380 -19.82 2.94 24.12
C HIS A 380 -20.72 2.36 23.02
N ALA A 381 -21.87 2.98 22.80
CA ALA A 381 -22.74 2.71 21.67
C ALA A 381 -23.16 4.04 21.03
N TRP A 382 -23.13 4.08 19.70
CA TRP A 382 -23.54 5.25 18.94
C TRP A 382 -25.06 5.43 19.02
N GLN A 383 -25.50 6.65 19.30
CA GLN A 383 -26.90 7.01 19.09
C GLN A 383 -27.22 6.99 17.59
N PRO A 384 -28.42 6.54 17.19
CA PRO A 384 -28.82 6.52 15.78
C PRO A 384 -28.58 7.90 15.13
N GLY A 385 -27.84 7.91 14.01
CA GLY A 385 -27.55 9.12 13.24
C GLY A 385 -26.45 10.03 13.81
N ALA A 386 -25.98 9.83 15.04
CA ALA A 386 -24.95 10.71 15.65
C ALA A 386 -23.66 10.76 14.83
N LEU A 387 -23.17 9.60 14.39
CA LEU A 387 -21.96 9.52 13.58
C LEU A 387 -22.15 10.15 12.19
N ALA A 388 -23.33 9.99 11.57
CA ALA A 388 -23.63 10.61 10.28
C ALA A 388 -23.69 12.15 10.40
N HIS A 389 -24.27 12.66 11.49
CA HIS A 389 -24.30 14.09 11.79
C HIS A 389 -22.90 14.66 11.99
N ALA A 390 -22.05 13.97 12.75
CA ALA A 390 -20.64 14.36 12.92
C ALA A 390 -19.88 14.30 11.59
N ALA A 391 -20.10 13.25 10.79
CA ALA A 391 -19.47 13.08 9.49
C ALA A 391 -19.81 14.21 8.50
N ALA A 392 -20.99 14.81 8.59
CA ALA A 392 -21.36 15.96 7.76
C ALA A 392 -20.40 17.15 7.92
N GLN A 393 -19.66 17.23 9.03
CA GLN A 393 -18.67 18.30 9.26
C GLN A 393 -17.34 18.09 8.51
N LEU A 394 -17.11 16.89 7.95
CA LEU A 394 -15.86 16.56 7.24
C LEU A 394 -15.56 17.48 6.07
N LEU A 395 -16.61 18.02 5.42
CA LEU A 395 -16.49 18.98 4.33
C LEU A 395 -17.47 20.13 4.52
N PRO A 396 -17.18 21.35 4.03
CA PRO A 396 -18.08 22.50 4.10
C PRO A 396 -19.15 22.45 2.99
N TYR A 397 -19.72 21.28 2.74
CA TYR A 397 -20.72 21.04 1.70
C TYR A 397 -21.88 20.20 2.26
N PRO A 398 -23.11 20.37 1.75
CA PRO A 398 -24.23 19.53 2.15
C PRO A 398 -23.97 18.04 1.89
N VAL A 399 -24.55 17.18 2.73
CA VAL A 399 -24.60 15.75 2.49
C VAL A 399 -25.81 15.44 1.61
N VAL A 400 -25.57 14.84 0.45
CA VAL A 400 -26.61 14.40 -0.49
C VAL A 400 -27.33 13.18 0.05
N ARG A 401 -26.55 12.19 0.53
CA ARG A 401 -27.08 10.96 1.13
C ARG A 401 -26.06 10.30 2.03
N THR A 402 -26.58 9.43 2.88
CA THR A 402 -25.80 8.55 3.74
C THR A 402 -26.29 7.11 3.54
N ASP A 403 -25.39 6.22 3.16
CA ASP A 403 -25.69 4.80 2.90
C ASP A 403 -24.94 3.93 3.93
N THR A 404 -25.60 2.93 4.51
CA THR A 404 -24.92 1.88 5.29
C THR A 404 -24.77 0.64 4.41
N LEU A 405 -23.56 0.38 3.92
CA LEU A 405 -23.29 -0.76 3.06
C LEU A 405 -23.10 -2.01 3.91
N GLN A 406 -23.95 -3.01 3.68
CA GLN A 406 -23.87 -4.33 4.33
C GLN A 406 -23.00 -5.32 3.55
N ALA A 407 -22.72 -5.02 2.29
CA ALA A 407 -21.91 -5.82 1.39
C ALA A 407 -20.94 -4.93 0.63
N TYR A 408 -19.87 -5.54 0.13
CA TYR A 408 -18.92 -4.86 -0.73
C TYR A 408 -19.58 -4.43 -2.06
N ASP A 409 -19.06 -3.35 -2.63
CA ASP A 409 -19.45 -2.88 -3.95
C ASP A 409 -18.21 -2.57 -4.79
N LEU A 410 -18.41 -1.99 -5.98
CA LEU A 410 -17.32 -1.68 -6.90
C LEU A 410 -16.33 -0.65 -6.36
N HIS A 411 -16.65 0.12 -5.31
CA HIS A 411 -15.79 1.19 -4.78
C HIS A 411 -15.30 0.92 -3.36
N TYR A 412 -15.93 -0.01 -2.64
CA TYR A 412 -15.53 -0.44 -1.32
C TYR A 412 -15.56 -1.97 -1.26
N TYR A 413 -14.37 -2.56 -1.38
CA TYR A 413 -14.14 -4.01 -1.36
C TYR A 413 -12.74 -4.27 -0.79
N ASP A 414 -12.57 -5.48 -0.26
CA ASP A 414 -11.28 -5.94 0.25
C ASP A 414 -10.46 -6.66 -0.84
N ARG A 415 -9.14 -6.72 -0.65
CA ARG A 415 -8.24 -7.56 -1.43
C ARG A 415 -7.28 -8.31 -0.53
N ALA A 416 -6.88 -9.49 -0.98
CA ALA A 416 -5.90 -10.33 -0.31
C ALA A 416 -4.66 -9.53 0.14
N ALA A 417 -4.20 -9.84 1.35
CA ALA A 417 -3.22 -9.06 2.09
C ALA A 417 -1.96 -8.79 1.27
N HIS A 418 -1.36 -9.78 0.62
CA HIS A 418 -0.13 -9.61 -0.17
C HIS A 418 -0.27 -8.63 -1.35
N THR A 419 -1.47 -8.36 -1.84
CA THR A 419 -1.63 -7.55 -3.04
C THR A 419 -1.40 -6.06 -2.79
N MET A 420 -1.06 -5.29 -3.83
CA MET A 420 -0.66 -3.88 -3.71
C MET A 420 -1.68 -2.98 -2.98
N THR A 421 -2.98 -3.17 -3.23
CA THR A 421 -4.06 -2.39 -2.59
C THR A 421 -4.78 -3.17 -1.47
N GLY A 422 -4.23 -4.30 -1.03
CA GLY A 422 -4.78 -5.11 0.07
C GLY A 422 -4.11 -4.85 1.40
N GLY A 423 -4.51 -5.59 2.43
CA GLY A 423 -3.89 -5.57 3.76
C GLY A 423 -4.26 -4.38 4.65
N GLY A 424 -5.23 -3.58 4.24
CA GLY A 424 -5.91 -2.62 5.11
C GLY A 424 -7.31 -3.11 5.44
N ASP A 425 -7.77 -2.87 6.66
CA ASP A 425 -9.09 -3.33 7.11
C ASP A 425 -10.21 -2.64 6.33
N LYS A 426 -11.13 -3.45 5.79
CA LYS A 426 -12.34 -3.02 5.08
C LYS A 426 -13.58 -3.56 5.78
N PRO A 427 -13.86 -3.17 7.03
CA PRO A 427 -14.97 -3.73 7.78
C PRO A 427 -16.32 -3.47 7.09
N LEU A 428 -17.25 -4.39 7.32
CA LEU A 428 -18.67 -4.27 7.01
C LEU A 428 -19.49 -4.45 8.31
N PRO A 429 -20.61 -3.72 8.50
CA PRO A 429 -21.10 -2.67 7.62
C PRO A 429 -20.18 -1.44 7.58
N VAL A 430 -20.27 -0.64 6.52
CA VAL A 430 -19.56 0.66 6.42
C VAL A 430 -20.54 1.80 6.14
N LEU A 431 -20.34 2.94 6.80
CA LEU A 431 -21.12 4.15 6.53
C LEU A 431 -20.47 4.93 5.38
N ARG A 432 -21.19 5.15 4.29
CA ARG A 432 -20.78 6.00 3.17
C ARG A 432 -21.54 7.32 3.23
N VAL A 433 -20.81 8.41 3.37
CA VAL A 433 -21.36 9.78 3.32
C VAL A 433 -20.99 10.40 1.98
N VAL A 434 -22.00 10.88 1.25
CA VAL A 434 -21.84 11.48 -0.09
C VAL A 434 -22.08 12.98 -0.01
N PHE A 435 -21.08 13.77 -0.39
CA PHE A 435 -21.13 15.23 -0.34
C PHE A 435 -21.51 15.85 -1.69
N ASP A 436 -22.18 17.00 -1.61
CA ASP A 436 -22.50 17.88 -2.75
C ASP A 436 -21.38 18.89 -3.01
N ASP A 437 -20.14 18.41 -3.07
CA ASP A 437 -18.99 19.21 -3.46
C ASP A 437 -18.69 19.05 -4.95
N PRO A 438 -17.96 19.99 -5.59
CA PRO A 438 -17.64 19.90 -7.02
C PRO A 438 -16.98 18.59 -7.46
N GLN A 439 -16.32 17.87 -6.52
CA GLN A 439 -15.64 16.61 -6.81
C GLN A 439 -16.49 15.36 -6.53
N ALA A 440 -17.72 15.53 -6.05
CA ALA A 440 -18.65 14.47 -5.63
C ALA A 440 -17.97 13.46 -4.69
N THR A 441 -17.43 13.97 -3.59
CA THR A 441 -16.62 13.26 -2.61
C THR A 441 -17.48 12.28 -1.81
N TRP A 442 -16.98 11.05 -1.68
CA TRP A 442 -17.51 10.03 -0.80
C TRP A 442 -16.51 9.78 0.32
N VAL A 443 -17.01 9.67 1.54
CA VAL A 443 -16.20 9.27 2.70
C VAL A 443 -16.79 7.99 3.28
N HIS A 444 -15.92 7.00 3.53
CA HIS A 444 -16.28 5.76 4.19
C HIS A 444 -15.81 5.82 5.64
N ILE A 445 -16.73 5.52 6.55
CA ILE A 445 -16.54 5.62 8.00
C ILE A 445 -16.95 4.29 8.61
N ASP A 446 -16.13 3.77 9.51
CA ASP A 446 -16.47 2.60 10.30
C ASP A 446 -17.60 2.97 11.29
N PRO A 447 -18.81 2.37 11.16
CA PRO A 447 -19.92 2.66 12.06
C PRO A 447 -19.68 2.17 13.50
N HIS A 448 -18.72 1.26 13.71
CA HIS A 448 -18.38 0.75 15.03
C HIS A 448 -17.45 1.70 15.79
N THR A 449 -16.33 2.09 15.16
CA THR A 449 -15.31 2.94 15.81
C THR A 449 -15.45 4.43 15.52
N GLY A 450 -16.20 4.79 14.48
CA GLY A 450 -16.27 6.14 13.92
C GLY A 450 -15.01 6.59 13.16
N ALA A 451 -14.09 5.66 12.87
CA ALA A 451 -12.86 5.95 12.13
C ALA A 451 -13.15 6.28 10.66
N VAL A 452 -12.48 7.30 10.12
CA VAL A 452 -12.50 7.60 8.69
C VAL A 452 -11.60 6.61 7.96
N LEU A 453 -12.21 5.65 7.25
CA LEU A 453 -11.50 4.55 6.57
C LEU A 453 -10.95 4.96 5.20
N GLY A 454 -11.56 5.95 4.56
CA GLY A 454 -11.09 6.42 3.27
C GLY A 454 -11.96 7.50 2.65
N ARG A 455 -11.38 8.17 1.64
CA ARG A 455 -12.07 9.14 0.79
C ARG A 455 -11.86 8.81 -0.67
N THR A 456 -12.92 8.95 -1.47
CA THR A 456 -12.85 8.88 -2.92
C THR A 456 -13.66 9.99 -3.55
N ASP A 457 -13.09 10.65 -4.54
CA ASP A 457 -13.74 11.66 -5.36
C ASP A 457 -13.84 11.14 -6.81
N THR A 458 -14.37 11.97 -7.72
CA THR A 458 -14.52 11.59 -9.13
C THR A 458 -13.19 11.26 -9.80
N HIS A 459 -12.12 11.98 -9.50
CA HIS A 459 -10.79 11.70 -10.08
C HIS A 459 -10.25 10.36 -9.60
N ARG A 460 -10.36 10.04 -8.30
CA ARG A 460 -9.96 8.75 -7.74
C ARG A 460 -10.82 7.61 -8.24
N ARG A 461 -12.13 7.80 -8.40
CA ARG A 461 -13.02 6.80 -9.02
C ARG A 461 -12.61 6.52 -10.47
N THR A 462 -12.28 7.56 -11.25
CA THR A 462 -11.74 7.39 -12.60
C THR A 462 -10.39 6.67 -12.59
N SER A 463 -9.46 7.07 -11.71
CA SER A 463 -8.15 6.42 -11.57
C SER A 463 -8.28 4.93 -11.23
N ARG A 464 -9.21 4.56 -10.33
CA ARG A 464 -9.54 3.16 -10.02
C ARG A 464 -9.95 2.39 -11.27
N TRP A 465 -10.82 2.94 -12.12
CA TRP A 465 -11.19 2.26 -13.37
C TRP A 465 -9.99 2.11 -14.30
N LEU A 466 -9.25 3.19 -14.53
CA LEU A 466 -8.13 3.19 -15.48
C LEU A 466 -6.94 2.36 -15.04
N PHE A 467 -6.79 2.13 -13.73
CA PHE A 467 -5.72 1.30 -13.18
C PHE A 467 -6.25 0.01 -12.54
N ALA A 468 -6.92 0.09 -11.39
CA ALA A 468 -7.26 -1.09 -10.61
C ALA A 468 -8.14 -2.10 -11.39
N MET A 469 -9.14 -1.62 -12.14
CA MET A 469 -9.95 -2.48 -13.02
C MET A 469 -9.15 -2.96 -14.23
N LEU A 470 -8.59 -2.05 -15.04
CA LEU A 470 -7.92 -2.43 -16.29
C LEU A 470 -6.64 -3.25 -16.09
N HIS A 471 -5.94 -3.05 -14.97
CA HIS A 471 -4.66 -3.70 -14.66
C HIS A 471 -4.84 -4.95 -13.81
N SER A 472 -5.51 -4.83 -12.66
CA SER A 472 -5.69 -5.96 -11.72
C SER A 472 -6.95 -6.77 -11.99
N TRP A 473 -7.82 -6.35 -12.91
CA TRP A 473 -9.10 -6.99 -13.20
C TRP A 473 -9.92 -7.19 -11.92
N ASP A 474 -9.96 -6.13 -11.11
CA ASP A 474 -10.55 -6.12 -9.77
C ASP A 474 -12.09 -6.02 -9.77
N TRP A 475 -12.71 -6.59 -10.80
CA TRP A 475 -14.15 -6.69 -10.90
C TRP A 475 -14.66 -7.63 -9.80
N LEU A 476 -15.48 -7.11 -8.90
CA LEU A 476 -15.88 -7.84 -7.69
C LEU A 476 -16.40 -9.27 -7.94
N PRO A 477 -17.30 -9.53 -8.92
CA PRO A 477 -17.75 -10.89 -9.23
C PRO A 477 -16.65 -11.84 -9.68
N LEU A 478 -15.57 -11.32 -10.28
CA LEU A 478 -14.41 -12.11 -10.68
C LEU A 478 -13.45 -12.33 -9.50
N LEU A 479 -13.24 -11.30 -8.66
CA LEU A 479 -12.41 -11.40 -7.46
C LEU A 479 -12.93 -12.46 -6.47
N GLU A 480 -14.24 -12.56 -6.33
CA GLU A 480 -14.91 -13.55 -5.46
C GLU A 480 -14.84 -14.99 -6.01
N ARG A 481 -14.41 -15.17 -7.27
CA ARG A 481 -14.37 -16.48 -7.95
C ARG A 481 -12.94 -16.95 -8.19
N ARG A 482 -12.23 -17.27 -7.11
CA ARG A 482 -10.95 -17.99 -7.21
C ARG A 482 -11.22 -19.49 -7.47
N PRO A 483 -10.52 -20.15 -8.42
CA PRO A 483 -9.33 -19.71 -9.15
C PRO A 483 -9.60 -19.10 -10.55
N VAL A 484 -10.83 -18.74 -10.90
CA VAL A 484 -11.16 -18.21 -12.24
C VAL A 484 -10.36 -16.94 -12.54
N TRP A 485 -10.25 -16.02 -11.57
CA TRP A 485 -9.41 -14.82 -11.71
C TRP A 485 -7.95 -15.17 -12.00
N ASP A 486 -7.38 -16.17 -11.30
CA ASP A 486 -6.01 -16.64 -11.52
C ASP A 486 -5.80 -17.12 -12.94
N VAL A 487 -6.67 -18.00 -13.41
CA VAL A 487 -6.60 -18.59 -14.75
C VAL A 487 -6.68 -17.50 -15.82
N VAL A 488 -7.60 -16.54 -15.67
CA VAL A 488 -7.74 -15.43 -16.62
C VAL A 488 -6.44 -14.63 -16.70
N LEU A 489 -5.91 -14.16 -15.57
CA LEU A 489 -4.70 -13.33 -15.59
C LEU A 489 -3.45 -14.09 -16.04
N ILE A 490 -3.31 -15.36 -15.67
CA ILE A 490 -2.18 -16.20 -16.12
C ILE A 490 -2.26 -16.41 -17.63
N VAL A 491 -3.42 -16.77 -18.18
CA VAL A 491 -3.57 -16.99 -19.63
C VAL A 491 -3.29 -15.71 -20.42
N LEU A 492 -3.81 -14.57 -19.95
CA LEU A 492 -3.54 -13.27 -20.57
C LEU A 492 -2.05 -12.91 -20.49
N SER A 493 -1.40 -13.16 -19.36
CA SER A 493 0.04 -12.93 -19.17
C SER A 493 0.89 -13.83 -20.07
N LEU A 494 0.55 -15.11 -20.18
CA LEU A 494 1.22 -16.06 -21.07
C LEU A 494 1.13 -15.61 -22.53
N GLY A 495 -0.01 -15.05 -22.96
CA GLY A 495 -0.15 -14.44 -24.28
C GLY A 495 0.87 -13.31 -24.51
N GLY A 496 1.01 -12.43 -23.52
CA GLY A 496 2.00 -11.36 -23.50
C GLY A 496 3.46 -11.86 -23.51
N VAL A 497 3.76 -12.91 -22.75
CA VAL A 497 5.07 -13.58 -22.73
C VAL A 497 5.40 -14.16 -24.11
N VAL A 498 4.49 -14.91 -24.72
CA VAL A 498 4.71 -15.52 -26.05
C VAL A 498 4.98 -14.44 -27.10
N MET A 499 4.17 -13.37 -27.11
CA MET A 499 4.40 -12.25 -28.03
C MET A 499 5.77 -11.59 -27.81
N SER A 500 6.14 -11.34 -26.55
CA SER A 500 7.38 -10.67 -26.19
C SER A 500 8.61 -11.53 -26.50
N VAL A 501 8.61 -12.80 -26.09
CA VAL A 501 9.72 -13.75 -26.34
C VAL A 501 9.92 -13.99 -27.83
N THR A 502 8.84 -14.16 -28.60
CA THR A 502 8.97 -14.27 -30.07
C THR A 502 9.59 -13.00 -30.66
N GLY A 503 9.21 -11.81 -30.15
CA GLY A 503 9.83 -10.53 -30.50
C GLY A 503 11.33 -10.45 -30.18
N VAL A 504 11.75 -10.92 -29.00
CA VAL A 504 13.17 -11.03 -28.61
C VAL A 504 13.94 -11.90 -29.59
N VAL A 505 13.44 -13.09 -29.92
CA VAL A 505 14.12 -14.01 -30.85
C VAL A 505 14.24 -13.40 -32.25
N ILE A 506 13.19 -12.72 -32.73
CA ILE A 506 13.20 -12.01 -34.02
C ILE A 506 14.25 -10.89 -34.00
N GLY A 507 14.29 -10.10 -32.91
CA GLY A 507 15.22 -9.01 -32.72
C GLY A 507 16.67 -9.49 -32.66
N TRP A 508 16.95 -10.52 -31.86
CA TRP A 508 18.27 -11.14 -31.72
C TRP A 508 18.81 -11.64 -33.05
N ARG A 509 18.01 -12.42 -33.80
CA ARG A 509 18.41 -12.91 -35.14
C ARG A 509 18.75 -11.76 -36.09
N ARG A 510 18.01 -10.66 -36.00
CA ARG A 510 18.24 -9.47 -36.84
C ARG A 510 19.52 -8.73 -36.46
N LEU A 511 19.82 -8.60 -35.17
CA LEU A 511 21.06 -7.99 -34.70
C LEU A 511 22.27 -8.87 -35.07
N GLY A 512 22.18 -10.18 -34.86
CA GLY A 512 23.22 -11.14 -35.25
C GLY A 512 23.53 -11.14 -36.76
N LEU A 513 22.51 -11.00 -37.61
CA LEU A 513 22.69 -10.84 -39.06
C LEU A 513 23.36 -9.52 -39.46
N LYS A 514 23.22 -8.46 -38.64
CA LYS A 514 23.91 -7.18 -38.86
C LYS A 514 25.34 -7.17 -38.30
N LEU A 515 25.59 -7.93 -37.23
CA LEU A 515 26.90 -8.05 -36.58
C LEU A 515 27.82 -9.05 -37.28
N ARG A 516 27.27 -9.95 -38.10
CA ARG A 516 28.03 -10.66 -39.14
C ARG A 516 28.46 -9.64 -40.21
N VAL A 517 29.54 -8.93 -39.91
CA VAL A 517 30.31 -8.18 -40.91
C VAL A 517 30.62 -9.15 -42.05
N LYS A 518 30.41 -8.67 -43.29
CA LYS A 518 30.90 -9.34 -44.49
C LYS A 518 32.42 -9.46 -44.35
N THR A 519 32.90 -10.61 -43.91
CA THR A 519 34.27 -11.07 -44.23
C THR A 519 34.30 -11.49 -45.69
#